data_AF-A0AAN9NC85-F1
#
_entry.id   AF-A0AAN9NC85-F1
#
_cell.length_a   1.000
_cell.length_b   1.000
_cell.length_c   1.000
_cell.angle_alpha   90.00
_cell.angle_beta   90.00
_cell.angle_gamma   90.00
#
_symmetry.space_group_name_H-M   'P 1'
#
loop_
_entity.id
_entity.type
_entity.pdbx_description
1 polymer ?
#
loop_
_entity_poly.entity_id
_entity_poly.type
_entity_poly.pdbx_seq_one_letter_code
_entity_poly.pdbx_strand_id
1 'polypeptide(L)'
;MTLNLCVLTPNRIVWDSEVKEIILPTNSGQIGVLPNHAPIATAIDIGILRIRLNDQWLTMALMGGFARIGNNQITVLVSDAEKGNDIDPQEAQQTLEIAEANLNKAEGKRQTIEANLALRRARTRVEAINMISPNGYRNLKKILFSSYLMNFKYIFHIHRSTFMFLLYEYDIFWAFLIISSFIPILAFLISGFLAPISKRPEKLSSYESGIEPIGDAWLQFRIRYYMFALLFVVFDVETVFLYPWAMSFDVLGVSVFIEAFIFVLILIIGSVYAWRKGALEWS
;
A
#
# COMPACT_ATOMS: atom_id res chain seq x y z
N MET A 1 -27.95 -20.56 -3.99
CA MET A 1 -26.85 -21.10 -3.16
C MET A 1 -26.77 -20.26 -1.90
N THR A 2 -26.61 -20.88 -0.74
CA THR A 2 -26.62 -20.23 0.59
C THR A 2 -25.33 -20.55 1.34
N LEU A 3 -25.08 -19.78 2.40
CA LEU A 3 -23.98 -19.93 3.36
C LEU A 3 -24.60 -20.14 4.75
N ASN A 4 -23.98 -20.96 5.58
CA ASN A 4 -24.37 -21.09 6.99
C ASN A 4 -23.59 -20.08 7.82
N LEU A 5 -24.28 -19.12 8.43
CA LEU A 5 -23.68 -18.12 9.29
C LEU A 5 -23.99 -18.41 10.76
N CYS A 6 -22.93 -18.57 11.55
CA CYS A 6 -23.00 -18.72 13.00
C CYS A 6 -22.22 -17.58 13.68
N VAL A 7 -22.91 -16.74 14.44
CA VAL A 7 -22.33 -15.66 15.26
C VAL A 7 -22.43 -16.03 16.72
N LEU A 8 -21.28 -16.09 17.38
CA LEU A 8 -21.11 -16.59 18.74
C LEU A 8 -20.46 -15.52 19.62
N THR A 9 -21.04 -15.29 20.79
CA THR A 9 -20.39 -14.59 21.91
C THR A 9 -19.95 -15.61 22.96
N PRO A 10 -19.09 -15.25 23.92
CA PRO A 10 -18.62 -16.21 24.93
C PRO A 10 -19.74 -16.89 25.72
N ASN A 11 -20.91 -16.23 25.80
CA ASN A 11 -22.01 -16.66 26.67
C ASN A 11 -23.21 -17.22 25.89
N ARG A 12 -23.36 -16.96 24.58
CA ARG A 12 -24.52 -17.41 23.79
C ARG A 12 -24.28 -17.41 22.28
N ILE A 13 -25.10 -18.17 21.57
CA ILE A 13 -25.25 -18.07 20.11
C ILE A 13 -26.20 -16.90 19.81
N VAL A 14 -25.75 -15.91 19.05
CA VAL A 14 -26.53 -14.70 18.71
C VAL A 14 -27.26 -14.87 17.39
N TRP A 15 -26.65 -15.59 16.44
CA TRP A 15 -27.22 -15.87 15.13
C TRP A 15 -26.78 -17.26 14.65
N ASP A 16 -27.72 -18.05 14.13
CA ASP A 16 -27.44 -19.33 13.48
C ASP A 16 -28.51 -19.57 12.40
N SER A 17 -28.20 -19.24 11.15
CA SER A 17 -29.11 -19.46 10.02
C SER A 17 -28.40 -19.45 8.68
N GLU A 18 -29.08 -19.95 7.65
CA GLU A 18 -28.63 -19.80 6.27
C GLU A 18 -28.83 -18.37 5.77
N VAL A 19 -27.85 -17.85 5.03
CA VAL A 19 -27.82 -16.48 4.48
C VAL A 19 -27.33 -16.50 3.03
N LYS A 20 -27.73 -15.50 2.23
CA LYS A 20 -27.27 -15.40 0.83
C LYS A 20 -25.90 -14.72 0.72
N GLU A 21 -25.69 -13.68 1.52
CA GLU A 21 -24.52 -12.80 1.47
C GLU A 21 -24.33 -12.15 2.84
N ILE A 22 -23.07 -11.91 3.21
CA ILE A 22 -22.72 -11.11 4.38
C ILE A 22 -21.66 -10.07 4.05
N ILE A 23 -21.63 -8.99 4.81
CA ILE A 23 -20.57 -7.98 4.77
C ILE A 23 -19.99 -7.83 6.18
N LEU A 24 -18.72 -8.20 6.33
CA LEU A 24 -17.97 -8.20 7.60
C LEU A 24 -17.08 -6.96 7.71
N PRO A 25 -17.01 -6.32 8.89
CA PRO A 25 -16.02 -5.27 9.18
C PRO A 25 -14.69 -5.91 9.61
N THR A 26 -13.67 -5.83 8.78
CA THR A 26 -12.31 -6.30 9.09
C THR A 26 -11.38 -5.11 9.35
N ASN A 27 -10.20 -5.36 9.92
CA ASN A 27 -9.20 -4.31 10.18
C ASN A 27 -8.75 -3.58 8.89
N SER A 28 -8.87 -4.23 7.74
CA SER A 28 -8.56 -3.66 6.42
C SER A 28 -9.75 -3.02 5.70
N GLY A 29 -10.94 -2.98 6.33
CA GLY A 29 -12.17 -2.46 5.74
C GLY A 29 -13.29 -3.50 5.64
N GLN A 30 -14.28 -3.26 4.77
CA GLN A 30 -15.43 -4.16 4.61
C GLN A 30 -15.12 -5.29 3.63
N ILE A 31 -15.45 -6.53 4.00
CA ILE A 31 -15.33 -7.71 3.14
C ILE A 31 -16.72 -8.32 2.92
N GLY A 32 -17.11 -8.43 1.65
CA GLY A 32 -18.31 -9.16 1.23
C GLY A 32 -18.00 -10.64 1.03
N VAL A 33 -18.83 -11.52 1.59
CA VAL A 33 -18.69 -12.97 1.45
C VAL A 33 -19.93 -13.55 0.78
N LEU A 34 -19.69 -14.24 -0.34
CA LEU A 34 -20.68 -14.89 -1.18
C LEU A 34 -20.54 -16.42 -1.11
N PRO A 35 -21.56 -17.20 -1.56
CA PRO A 35 -21.46 -18.64 -1.63
C PRO A 35 -20.23 -19.09 -2.43
N ASN A 36 -19.58 -20.16 -1.98
CA ASN A 36 -18.34 -20.74 -2.53
C ASN A 36 -17.12 -19.82 -2.46
N HIS A 37 -17.08 -18.91 -1.48
CA HIS A 37 -15.88 -18.13 -1.19
C HIS A 37 -14.70 -19.03 -0.78
N ALA A 38 -13.48 -18.65 -1.19
CA ALA A 38 -12.26 -19.33 -0.77
C ALA A 38 -12.12 -19.34 0.76
N PRO A 39 -11.58 -20.40 1.38
CA PRO A 39 -11.39 -20.44 2.82
C PRO A 39 -10.43 -19.36 3.32
N ILE A 40 -10.86 -18.54 4.28
CA ILE A 40 -10.07 -17.45 4.89
C ILE A 40 -10.40 -17.33 6.38
N ALA A 41 -9.39 -17.04 7.21
CA ALA A 41 -9.56 -16.58 8.57
C ALA A 41 -9.14 -15.11 8.69
N THR A 42 -9.97 -14.25 9.28
CA THR A 42 -9.70 -12.82 9.42
C THR A 42 -10.07 -12.29 10.80
N ALA A 43 -9.38 -11.23 11.23
CA ALA A 43 -9.80 -10.45 12.40
C ALA A 43 -10.95 -9.50 12.02
N ILE A 44 -11.90 -9.35 12.94
CA ILE A 44 -13.06 -8.48 12.82
C ILE A 44 -12.84 -7.26 13.72
N ASP A 45 -13.02 -6.07 13.18
CA ASP A 45 -12.97 -4.81 13.95
C ASP A 45 -14.34 -4.50 14.57
N ILE A 46 -14.37 -3.54 15.49
CA ILE A 46 -15.63 -3.01 16.05
C ILE A 46 -16.40 -2.34 14.90
N GLY A 47 -17.54 -2.92 14.53
CA GLY A 47 -18.27 -2.48 13.35
C GLY A 47 -19.58 -3.23 13.11
N ILE A 48 -20.20 -2.94 11.97
CA ILE A 48 -21.52 -3.46 11.63
C ILE A 48 -21.36 -4.65 10.69
N LEU A 49 -21.90 -5.79 11.08
CA LEU A 49 -22.14 -6.93 10.20
C LEU A 49 -23.48 -6.75 9.50
N ARG A 50 -23.47 -6.81 8.17
CA ARG A 50 -24.69 -6.80 7.37
C ARG A 50 -24.96 -8.20 6.86
N ILE A 51 -26.21 -8.65 7.03
CA ILE A 51 -26.65 -9.99 6.69
C ILE A 51 -27.81 -9.86 5.71
N ARG A 52 -27.74 -10.56 4.58
CA ARG A 52 -28.80 -10.57 3.59
C ARG A 52 -29.60 -11.87 3.66
N LEU A 53 -30.86 -11.75 4.08
CA LEU A 53 -31.83 -12.84 4.17
C LEU A 53 -33.00 -12.55 3.22
N ASN A 54 -33.27 -13.43 2.27
CA ASN A 54 -34.46 -13.34 1.40
C ASN A 54 -34.74 -11.93 0.84
N ASP A 55 -33.66 -11.24 0.44
CA ASP A 55 -33.68 -9.88 -0.14
C ASP A 55 -33.98 -8.72 0.84
N GLN A 56 -33.99 -8.99 2.14
CA GLN A 56 -33.94 -8.00 3.21
C GLN A 56 -32.54 -7.96 3.86
N TRP A 57 -32.08 -6.75 4.17
CA TRP A 57 -30.84 -6.52 4.90
C TRP A 57 -31.14 -6.37 6.39
N LEU A 58 -30.46 -7.18 7.20
CA LEU A 58 -30.40 -7.02 8.65
C LEU A 58 -29.02 -6.55 9.05
N THR A 59 -28.95 -5.77 10.13
CA THR A 59 -27.71 -5.26 10.70
C THR A 59 -27.48 -5.82 12.09
N MET A 60 -26.21 -6.05 12.42
CA MET A 60 -25.76 -6.51 13.73
C MET A 60 -24.52 -5.72 14.12
N ALA A 61 -24.50 -5.18 15.34
CA ALA A 61 -23.32 -4.52 15.90
C ALA A 61 -22.38 -5.59 16.47
N LEU A 62 -21.13 -5.62 16.02
CA LEU A 62 -20.09 -6.53 16.49
C LEU A 62 -19.02 -5.75 17.28
N MET A 63 -18.66 -6.24 18.47
CA MET A 63 -17.66 -5.61 19.34
C MET A 63 -16.26 -6.21 19.16
N GLY A 64 -15.87 -6.46 17.91
CA GLY A 64 -14.58 -7.03 17.52
C GLY A 64 -14.43 -8.53 17.82
N GLY A 65 -13.55 -9.19 17.08
CA GLY A 65 -13.34 -10.63 17.20
C GLY A 65 -12.64 -11.26 16.00
N PHE A 66 -13.08 -12.46 15.60
CA PHE A 66 -12.51 -13.24 14.52
C PHE A 66 -13.59 -13.89 13.66
N ALA A 67 -13.40 -13.93 12.35
CA ALA A 67 -14.21 -14.67 11.40
C ALA A 67 -13.39 -15.82 10.81
N ARG A 68 -14.01 -16.98 10.67
CA ARG A 68 -13.52 -18.09 9.86
C ARG A 68 -14.56 -18.38 8.78
N ILE A 69 -14.13 -18.33 7.52
CA ILE A 69 -14.95 -18.59 6.34
C ILE A 69 -14.36 -19.82 5.66
N GLY A 70 -15.19 -20.81 5.32
CA GLY A 70 -14.76 -21.96 4.51
C GLY A 70 -15.87 -22.98 4.35
N ASN A 71 -15.88 -23.70 3.23
CA ASN A 71 -16.88 -24.75 2.92
C ASN A 71 -18.33 -24.27 3.10
N ASN A 72 -18.64 -23.05 2.66
CA ASN A 72 -19.93 -22.38 2.86
C ASN A 72 -20.39 -22.25 4.32
N GLN A 73 -19.46 -22.36 5.26
CA GLN A 73 -19.68 -22.12 6.69
C GLN A 73 -18.90 -20.89 7.13
N ILE A 74 -19.56 -20.02 7.86
CA ILE A 74 -19.00 -18.79 8.39
C ILE A 74 -19.21 -18.81 9.90
N THR A 75 -18.11 -18.89 10.64
CA THR A 75 -18.10 -18.82 12.10
C THR A 75 -17.52 -17.48 12.52
N VAL A 76 -18.31 -16.66 13.19
CA VAL A 76 -17.91 -15.37 13.73
C VAL A 76 -17.86 -15.48 15.25
N LEU A 77 -16.66 -15.33 15.81
CA LEU A 77 -16.40 -15.33 17.24
C LEU A 77 -16.16 -13.89 17.68
N VAL A 78 -17.04 -13.32 18.49
CA VAL A 78 -17.00 -11.91 18.87
C VAL A 78 -17.13 -11.76 20.37
N SER A 79 -16.55 -10.69 20.92
CA SER A 79 -16.63 -10.43 22.37
C SER A 79 -18.07 -10.16 22.81
N ASP A 80 -18.79 -9.39 21.99
CA ASP A 80 -20.20 -9.09 22.19
C ASP A 80 -20.86 -8.78 20.84
N ALA A 81 -22.16 -9.06 20.73
CA ALA A 81 -22.96 -8.81 19.54
C ALA A 81 -24.45 -8.57 19.84
N GLU A 82 -24.99 -7.54 19.22
CA GLU A 82 -26.38 -7.12 19.36
C GLU A 82 -27.01 -6.94 17.96
N LYS A 83 -28.22 -7.48 17.77
CA LYS A 83 -28.99 -7.27 16.54
C LYS A 83 -29.51 -5.85 16.54
N GLY A 84 -29.45 -5.16 15.41
CA GLY A 84 -29.90 -3.76 15.33
C GLY A 84 -31.36 -3.56 15.77
N ASN A 85 -32.23 -4.57 15.60
CA ASN A 85 -33.63 -4.53 16.01
C ASN A 85 -33.84 -4.61 17.52
N ASP A 86 -32.88 -5.18 18.26
CA ASP A 86 -32.99 -5.41 19.70
C ASP A 86 -32.41 -4.23 20.51
N ILE A 87 -31.80 -3.24 19.84
CA ILE A 87 -31.14 -2.10 20.48
C ILE A 87 -32.15 -0.95 20.65
N ASP A 88 -32.31 -0.47 21.89
CA ASP A 88 -33.10 0.73 22.17
C ASP A 88 -32.37 1.99 21.64
N PRO A 89 -32.98 2.77 20.73
CA PRO A 89 -32.37 3.97 20.18
C PRO A 89 -32.06 5.04 21.23
N GLN A 90 -32.87 5.16 22.29
CA GLN A 90 -32.65 6.16 23.33
C GLN A 90 -31.46 5.79 24.21
N GLU A 91 -31.37 4.52 24.62
CA GLU A 91 -30.26 3.99 25.41
C GLU A 91 -28.93 4.11 24.64
N ALA A 92 -28.93 3.73 23.36
CA ALA A 92 -27.74 3.79 22.51
C ALA A 92 -27.22 5.22 22.36
N GLN A 93 -28.12 6.20 22.17
CA GLN A 93 -27.75 7.60 22.03
C GLN A 93 -27.20 8.19 23.34
N GLN A 94 -27.83 7.89 24.48
CA GLN A 94 -27.33 8.30 25.79
C GLN A 94 -25.94 7.71 26.07
N THR A 95 -25.74 6.43 25.73
CA THR A 95 -24.44 5.75 25.89
C THR A 95 -23.36 6.42 25.05
N LEU A 96 -23.68 6.85 23.82
CA LEU A 96 -22.77 7.58 22.96
C LEU A 96 -22.38 8.93 23.57
N GLU A 97 -23.33 9.70 24.06
CA GLU A 97 -23.08 11.01 24.70
C GLU A 97 -22.20 10.87 25.95
N ILE A 98 -22.45 9.84 26.77
CA ILE A 98 -21.62 9.53 27.94
C ILE A 98 -20.20 9.15 27.51
N ALA A 99 -20.04 8.33 26.47
CA ALA A 99 -18.73 7.92 25.97
C ALA A 99 -17.92 9.10 25.40
N GLU A 100 -18.56 10.03 24.69
CA GLU A 100 -17.95 11.27 24.20
C GLU A 100 -17.51 12.17 25.36
N ALA A 101 -18.37 12.34 26.37
CA ALA A 101 -18.03 13.10 27.57
C ALA A 101 -16.85 12.48 28.34
N ASN A 102 -16.77 11.16 28.40
CA ASN A 102 -15.66 10.45 29.05
C ASN A 102 -14.36 10.58 28.26
N LEU A 103 -14.42 10.57 26.92
CA LEU A 103 -13.23 10.80 26.10
C LEU A 103 -12.66 12.22 26.31
N ASN A 104 -13.53 13.23 26.42
CA ASN A 104 -13.11 14.61 26.65
C ASN A 104 -12.48 14.83 28.03
N LYS A 105 -12.85 14.01 29.02
CA LYS A 105 -12.30 14.05 30.39
C LYS A 105 -11.11 13.12 30.60
N ALA A 106 -10.81 12.24 29.64
CA ALA A 106 -9.78 11.23 29.81
C ALA A 106 -8.38 11.86 29.72
N GLU A 107 -7.60 11.71 30.78
CA GLU A 107 -6.22 12.17 30.84
C GLU A 107 -5.25 10.97 30.89
N GLY A 108 -4.18 11.03 30.09
CA GLY A 108 -3.18 9.98 30.02
C GLY A 108 -3.47 8.86 29.01
N LYS A 109 -2.44 8.08 28.69
CA LYS A 109 -2.44 7.12 27.58
C LYS A 109 -3.41 5.95 27.75
N ARG A 110 -3.58 5.44 28.98
CA ARG A 110 -4.47 4.30 29.25
C ARG A 110 -5.95 4.70 29.17
N GLN A 111 -6.33 5.77 29.87
CA GLN A 111 -7.71 6.24 29.93
C GLN A 111 -8.23 6.68 28.55
N THR A 112 -7.37 7.33 27.75
CA THR A 112 -7.70 7.71 26.37
C THR A 112 -7.94 6.50 25.46
N ILE A 113 -7.19 5.40 25.61
CA ILE A 113 -7.43 4.17 24.83
C ILE A 113 -8.76 3.52 25.23
N GLU A 114 -9.02 3.39 26.54
CA GLU A 114 -10.25 2.81 27.06
C GLU A 114 -11.48 3.64 26.64
N ALA A 115 -11.40 4.96 26.75
CA ALA A 115 -12.46 5.88 26.32
C ALA A 115 -12.68 5.85 24.80
N ASN A 116 -11.61 5.79 24.00
CA ASN A 116 -11.74 5.66 22.54
C ASN A 116 -12.40 4.34 22.13
N LEU A 117 -12.04 3.25 22.80
CA LEU A 117 -12.64 1.95 22.55
C LEU A 117 -14.14 1.95 22.94
N ALA A 118 -14.49 2.52 24.10
CA ALA A 118 -15.89 2.69 24.51
C ALA A 118 -16.69 3.55 23.52
N LEU A 119 -16.11 4.65 23.04
CA LEU A 119 -16.71 5.50 22.03
C LEU A 119 -16.99 4.75 20.73
N ARG A 120 -16.00 3.97 20.24
CA ARG A 120 -16.18 3.16 19.02
C ARG A 120 -17.33 2.16 19.18
N ARG A 121 -17.40 1.46 20.31
CA ARG A 121 -18.50 0.52 20.62
C ARG A 121 -19.87 1.22 20.63
N ALA A 122 -19.98 2.34 21.34
CA ALA A 122 -21.22 3.11 21.42
C ALA A 122 -21.69 3.65 20.06
N ARG A 123 -20.74 4.17 19.26
CA ARG A 123 -21.02 4.64 17.90
C ARG A 123 -21.55 3.51 17.02
N THR A 124 -20.92 2.34 17.06
CA THR A 124 -21.38 1.18 16.28
C THR A 124 -22.79 0.73 16.66
N ARG A 125 -23.17 0.79 17.95
CA ARG A 125 -24.55 0.50 18.39
C ARG A 125 -25.56 1.45 17.74
N VAL A 126 -25.29 2.76 17.76
CA VAL A 126 -26.17 3.77 17.13
C VAL A 126 -26.26 3.60 15.61
N GLU A 127 -25.13 3.35 14.96
CA GLU A 127 -25.11 3.15 13.50
C GLU A 127 -25.87 1.90 13.06
N ALA A 128 -25.84 0.82 13.86
CA ALA A 128 -26.56 -0.41 13.56
C ALA A 128 -28.09 -0.20 13.50
N ILE A 129 -28.64 0.70 14.34
CA ILE A 129 -30.05 1.07 14.38
C ILE A 129 -30.44 1.87 13.13
N ASN A 130 -29.65 2.88 12.81
CA ASN A 130 -29.95 3.82 11.71
C ASN A 130 -30.03 3.15 10.33
N MET A 131 -29.38 2.00 10.16
CA MET A 131 -29.37 1.25 8.90
C MET A 131 -30.63 0.39 8.67
N ILE A 132 -31.51 0.22 9.66
CA ILE A 132 -32.73 -0.62 9.57
C ILE A 132 -33.84 0.09 8.78
N SER A 133 -33.83 1.42 8.73
CA SER A 133 -34.88 2.17 8.03
C SER A 133 -34.69 2.12 6.49
N PRO A 134 -35.73 1.79 5.68
CA PRO A 134 -35.65 1.82 4.22
C PRO A 134 -35.41 3.24 3.67
N ASN A 135 -35.77 4.28 4.43
CA ASN A 135 -35.41 5.67 4.12
C ASN A 135 -33.96 6.00 4.53
N GLY A 136 -33.38 5.18 5.41
CA GLY A 136 -31.96 5.16 5.75
C GLY A 136 -31.10 4.88 4.52
N TYR A 137 -31.52 4.07 3.54
CA TYR A 137 -30.77 3.90 2.29
C TYR A 137 -30.79 5.12 1.37
N ARG A 138 -31.84 5.96 1.45
CA ARG A 138 -31.98 7.17 0.63
C ARG A 138 -31.29 8.36 1.28
N ASN A 139 -31.41 8.49 2.60
CA ASN A 139 -30.63 9.41 3.40
C ASN A 139 -29.18 8.95 3.55
N LEU A 140 -28.81 7.67 3.47
CA LEU A 140 -27.42 7.20 3.33
C LEU A 140 -26.98 7.31 1.86
N LYS A 141 -27.79 7.19 0.81
CA LYS A 141 -27.36 7.72 -0.51
C LYS A 141 -27.29 9.25 -0.55
N LYS A 142 -27.67 9.98 0.50
CA LYS A 142 -27.46 11.42 0.64
C LYS A 142 -26.45 11.78 1.71
N ILE A 143 -26.22 10.92 2.70
CA ILE A 143 -25.34 11.04 3.88
C ILE A 143 -24.15 10.10 3.72
N LEU A 144 -24.23 8.88 3.19
CA LEU A 144 -23.10 8.28 2.47
C LEU A 144 -22.82 9.05 1.18
N PHE A 145 -23.73 9.66 0.41
CA PHE A 145 -23.22 10.51 -0.70
C PHE A 145 -22.68 11.85 -0.20
N SER A 146 -23.16 12.42 0.91
CA SER A 146 -22.62 13.65 1.55
C SER A 146 -21.53 13.40 2.58
N SER A 147 -21.34 12.19 3.09
CA SER A 147 -20.27 11.72 3.99
C SER A 147 -19.31 10.82 3.22
N TYR A 148 -19.63 10.31 2.05
CA TYR A 148 -18.67 9.93 1.02
C TYR A 148 -18.33 11.15 0.16
N LEU A 149 -19.13 12.21 0.04
CA LEU A 149 -18.65 13.52 -0.45
C LEU A 149 -18.01 14.36 0.64
N MET A 150 -18.35 14.24 1.93
CA MET A 150 -17.62 14.88 3.03
C MET A 150 -16.43 14.05 3.43
N ASN A 151 -16.46 12.71 3.47
CA ASN A 151 -15.24 11.92 3.52
C ASN A 151 -14.53 11.93 2.17
N PHE A 152 -15.12 12.19 1.00
CA PHE A 152 -14.30 12.51 -0.18
C PHE A 152 -13.85 13.96 -0.15
N LYS A 153 -14.48 14.89 0.56
CA LYS A 153 -13.96 16.26 0.72
C LYS A 153 -12.97 16.35 1.89
N TYR A 154 -13.05 15.47 2.88
CA TYR A 154 -12.12 15.28 4.00
C TYR A 154 -11.08 14.21 3.68
N ILE A 155 -11.32 13.19 2.88
CA ILE A 155 -10.28 12.36 2.25
C ILE A 155 -9.70 13.13 1.10
N PHE A 156 -10.38 13.97 0.33
CA PHE A 156 -9.68 14.87 -0.61
C PHE A 156 -9.13 16.11 0.08
N HIS A 157 -9.42 16.40 1.35
CA HIS A 157 -8.74 17.46 2.13
C HIS A 157 -7.67 16.90 3.08
N ILE A 158 -7.82 15.69 3.60
CA ILE A 158 -6.80 14.90 4.32
C ILE A 158 -5.89 14.27 3.31
N HIS A 159 -6.34 13.63 2.23
CA HIS A 159 -5.47 13.26 1.11
C HIS A 159 -4.94 14.51 0.44
N ARG A 160 -5.64 15.64 0.24
CA ARG A 160 -4.93 16.87 -0.18
C ARG A 160 -3.99 17.41 0.88
N SER A 161 -4.22 17.25 2.18
CA SER A 161 -3.34 17.73 3.25
C SER A 161 -2.19 16.76 3.56
N THR A 162 -2.35 15.48 3.29
CA THR A 162 -1.40 14.36 3.51
C THR A 162 -0.66 14.06 2.21
N PHE A 163 -1.26 14.29 1.04
CA PHE A 163 -0.60 14.48 -0.25
C PHE A 163 0.12 15.81 -0.27
N MET A 164 -0.39 16.87 0.35
CA MET A 164 0.39 18.11 0.56
C MET A 164 1.47 17.90 1.64
N PHE A 165 1.26 17.07 2.68
CA PHE A 165 2.32 16.70 3.64
C PHE A 165 3.38 15.77 3.02
N LEU A 166 2.97 14.79 2.21
CA LEU A 166 3.85 13.91 1.43
C LEU A 166 4.57 14.73 0.36
N LEU A 167 3.88 15.62 -0.36
CA LEU A 167 4.54 16.56 -1.27
C LEU A 167 5.56 17.40 -0.51
N TYR A 168 5.29 17.86 0.72
CA TYR A 168 6.28 18.56 1.55
C TYR A 168 7.50 17.71 1.94
N GLU A 169 7.34 16.41 2.18
CA GLU A 169 8.48 15.49 2.39
C GLU A 169 9.25 15.16 1.09
N TYR A 170 8.57 15.21 -0.06
CA TYR A 170 9.14 15.02 -1.40
C TYR A 170 9.41 16.33 -2.15
N ASP A 171 9.27 17.49 -1.52
CA ASP A 171 9.42 18.81 -2.17
C ASP A 171 10.86 18.97 -2.65
N ILE A 172 11.79 18.48 -1.83
CA ILE A 172 13.22 18.41 -2.16
C ILE A 172 13.45 17.48 -3.35
N PHE A 173 12.76 16.33 -3.40
CA PHE A 173 12.88 15.37 -4.50
C PHE A 173 12.35 15.95 -5.82
N TRP A 174 11.17 16.57 -5.81
CA TRP A 174 10.59 17.20 -6.99
C TRP A 174 11.37 18.43 -7.43
N ALA A 175 11.83 19.26 -6.49
CA ALA A 175 12.71 20.40 -6.79
C ALA A 175 14.02 19.94 -7.41
N PHE A 176 14.64 18.88 -6.87
CA PHE A 176 15.86 18.29 -7.43
C PHE A 176 15.64 17.75 -8.83
N LEU A 177 14.55 17.02 -9.09
CA LEU A 177 14.23 16.47 -10.40
C LEU A 177 14.01 17.57 -11.44
N ILE A 178 13.29 18.64 -11.06
CA ILE A 178 13.08 19.81 -11.92
C ILE A 178 14.40 20.50 -12.24
N ILE A 179 15.23 20.80 -11.22
CA ILE A 179 16.53 21.47 -11.42
C ILE A 179 17.46 20.60 -12.27
N SER A 180 17.57 19.30 -11.96
CA SER A 180 18.43 18.36 -12.65
C SER A 180 18.01 18.13 -14.11
N SER A 181 16.73 18.23 -14.42
CA SER A 181 16.25 18.12 -15.81
C SER A 181 16.36 19.46 -16.54
N PHE A 182 16.10 20.56 -15.85
CA PHE A 182 16.14 21.90 -16.43
C PHE A 182 17.54 22.33 -16.86
N ILE A 183 18.57 22.04 -16.06
CA ILE A 183 19.97 22.39 -16.37
C ILE A 183 20.43 21.85 -17.74
N PRO A 184 20.33 20.54 -18.04
CA PRO A 184 20.74 20.01 -19.35
C PRO A 184 19.86 20.50 -20.49
N ILE A 185 18.55 20.66 -20.28
CA ILE A 185 17.64 21.21 -21.31
C ILE A 185 18.07 22.64 -21.66
N LEU A 186 18.32 23.47 -20.65
CA LEU A 186 18.74 24.85 -20.83
C LEU A 186 20.12 24.93 -21.49
N ALA A 187 21.07 24.09 -21.07
CA ALA A 187 22.39 24.00 -21.69
C ALA A 187 22.28 23.63 -23.18
N PHE A 188 21.39 22.69 -23.53
CA PHE A 188 21.15 22.27 -24.92
C PHE A 188 20.51 23.39 -25.76
N LEU A 189 19.53 24.11 -25.20
CA LEU A 189 18.88 25.25 -25.85
C LEU A 189 19.85 26.41 -26.08
N ILE A 190 20.65 26.76 -25.08
CA ILE A 190 21.68 27.80 -25.16
C ILE A 190 22.74 27.40 -26.18
N SER A 191 23.21 26.15 -26.15
CA SER A 191 24.15 25.63 -27.14
C SER A 191 23.56 25.72 -28.55
N GLY A 192 22.30 25.33 -28.75
CA GLY A 192 21.62 25.42 -30.04
C GLY A 192 21.45 26.85 -30.56
N PHE A 193 21.27 27.84 -29.67
CA PHE A 193 21.06 29.24 -30.06
C PHE A 193 22.36 30.03 -30.26
N LEU A 194 23.38 29.79 -29.43
CA LEU A 194 24.67 30.49 -29.48
C LEU A 194 25.71 29.81 -30.37
N ALA A 195 25.65 28.48 -30.57
CA ALA A 195 26.67 27.79 -31.35
C ALA A 195 26.59 28.19 -32.83
N PRO A 196 27.71 28.65 -33.42
CA PRO A 196 27.74 29.00 -34.83
C PRO A 196 27.55 27.74 -35.70
N ILE A 197 26.45 27.70 -36.46
CA ILE A 197 26.16 26.60 -37.38
C ILE A 197 27.00 26.77 -38.65
N SER A 198 28.10 26.02 -38.75
CA SER A 198 28.89 25.92 -39.97
C SER A 198 28.19 25.02 -41.00
N LYS A 199 27.95 25.54 -42.21
CA LYS A 199 27.38 24.80 -43.35
C LYS A 199 28.46 24.36 -44.34
N ARG A 200 29.56 23.78 -43.86
CA ARG A 200 30.61 23.23 -44.74
C ARG A 200 30.22 21.84 -45.24
N PRO A 201 30.51 21.47 -46.50
CA PRO A 201 30.19 20.16 -47.05
C PRO A 201 30.89 19.00 -46.30
N GLU A 202 32.07 19.22 -45.72
CA GLU A 202 32.78 18.22 -44.88
C GLU A 202 31.98 17.79 -43.65
N LYS A 203 31.12 18.67 -43.08
CA LYS A 203 30.24 18.35 -41.95
C LYS A 203 29.10 17.40 -42.31
N LEU A 204 28.79 17.26 -43.60
CA LEU A 204 27.78 16.33 -44.12
C LEU A 204 28.39 14.99 -44.55
N SER A 205 29.71 14.85 -44.47
CA SER A 205 30.38 13.57 -44.70
C SER A 205 30.17 12.64 -43.49
N SER A 206 30.37 11.34 -43.68
CA SER A 206 30.20 10.34 -42.62
C SER A 206 31.16 10.51 -41.43
N TYR A 207 32.21 11.34 -41.54
CA TYR A 207 33.19 11.52 -40.48
C TYR A 207 33.84 12.93 -40.50
N GLU A 208 33.59 13.74 -39.46
CA GLU A 208 34.04 15.15 -39.37
C GLU A 208 35.48 15.29 -38.83
N SER A 209 36.07 14.24 -38.25
CA SER A 209 37.39 14.30 -37.58
C SER A 209 38.59 14.21 -38.55
N GLY A 210 38.37 14.29 -39.87
CA GLY A 210 39.43 14.33 -40.89
C GLY A 210 40.19 13.03 -41.10
N ILE A 211 39.79 11.94 -40.44
CA ILE A 211 40.29 10.58 -40.68
C ILE A 211 39.30 9.91 -41.62
N GLU A 212 39.75 9.42 -42.77
CA GLU A 212 38.87 8.70 -43.68
C GLU A 212 38.33 7.43 -42.99
N PRO A 213 37.01 7.16 -43.04
CA PRO A 213 36.44 5.99 -42.41
C PRO A 213 37.04 4.71 -43.01
N ILE A 214 37.65 3.89 -42.17
CA ILE A 214 38.26 2.62 -42.59
C ILE A 214 37.25 1.49 -42.38
N GLY A 215 36.77 0.94 -43.49
CA GLY A 215 35.92 -0.26 -43.51
C GLY A 215 34.42 0.01 -43.36
N ASP A 216 33.65 -1.08 -43.32
CA ASP A 216 32.18 -1.06 -43.27
C ASP A 216 31.65 -0.87 -41.83
N ALA A 217 30.45 -0.28 -41.72
CA ALA A 217 29.76 -0.10 -40.43
C ALA A 217 29.34 -1.43 -39.75
N TRP A 218 29.38 -2.53 -40.48
CA TRP A 218 29.01 -3.88 -40.05
C TRP A 218 30.24 -4.79 -39.93
N LEU A 219 31.23 -4.36 -39.16
CA LEU A 219 32.42 -5.17 -38.91
C LEU A 219 32.21 -6.13 -37.72
N GLN A 220 32.62 -7.38 -37.87
CA GLN A 220 32.67 -8.34 -36.76
C GLN A 220 33.88 -8.02 -35.86
N PHE A 221 33.60 -7.46 -34.68
CA PHE A 221 34.60 -7.23 -33.65
C PHE A 221 35.20 -8.56 -33.17
N ARG A 222 36.51 -8.57 -32.87
CA ARG A 222 37.19 -9.77 -32.36
C ARG A 222 36.56 -10.23 -31.04
N ILE A 223 36.48 -11.53 -30.78
CA ILE A 223 35.77 -12.11 -29.61
C ILE A 223 36.20 -11.49 -28.26
N ARG A 224 37.43 -10.94 -28.17
CA ARG A 224 37.98 -10.32 -26.96
C ARG A 224 37.11 -9.20 -26.39
N TYR A 225 36.37 -8.44 -27.22
CA TYR A 225 35.47 -7.38 -26.74
C TYR A 225 34.25 -7.93 -25.98
N TYR A 226 33.76 -9.13 -26.33
CA TYR A 226 32.65 -9.76 -25.61
C TYR A 226 33.03 -10.14 -24.18
N MET A 227 34.30 -10.50 -23.92
CA MET A 227 34.75 -10.86 -22.58
C MET A 227 34.69 -9.68 -21.61
N PHE A 228 35.04 -8.48 -22.07
CA PHE A 228 34.89 -7.25 -21.28
C PHE A 228 33.43 -6.89 -21.06
N ALA A 229 32.59 -6.96 -22.10
CA ALA A 229 31.16 -6.68 -21.96
C ALA A 229 30.49 -7.65 -20.98
N LEU A 230 30.84 -8.93 -21.04
CA LEU A 230 30.34 -9.94 -20.10
C LEU A 230 30.81 -9.66 -18.67
N LEU A 231 32.08 -9.31 -18.48
CA LEU A 231 32.63 -8.95 -17.16
C LEU A 231 31.92 -7.73 -16.57
N PHE A 232 31.63 -6.72 -17.38
CA PHE A 232 30.88 -5.54 -16.95
C PHE A 232 29.44 -5.90 -16.54
N VAL A 233 28.73 -6.71 -17.34
CA VAL A 233 27.36 -7.16 -17.02
C VAL A 233 27.33 -7.98 -15.73
N VAL A 234 28.31 -8.87 -15.54
CA VAL A 234 28.42 -9.67 -14.30
C VAL A 234 28.63 -8.76 -13.09
N PHE A 235 29.54 -7.79 -13.17
CA PHE A 235 29.77 -6.83 -12.10
C PHE A 235 28.52 -5.99 -11.79
N ASP A 236 27.77 -5.56 -12.82
CA ASP A 236 26.52 -4.81 -12.66
C ASP A 236 25.47 -5.64 -11.90
N VAL A 237 25.27 -6.89 -12.30
CA VAL A 237 24.36 -7.83 -11.63
C VAL A 237 24.79 -8.10 -10.18
N GLU A 238 26.10 -8.19 -9.92
CA GLU A 238 26.65 -8.35 -8.57
C GLU A 238 26.33 -7.17 -7.65
N THR A 239 26.35 -5.94 -8.17
CA THR A 239 25.96 -4.76 -7.36
C THR A 239 24.49 -4.75 -7.00
N VAL A 240 23.61 -5.28 -7.86
CA VAL A 240 22.17 -5.41 -7.57
C VAL A 240 21.94 -6.35 -6.38
N PHE A 241 22.80 -7.35 -6.15
CA PHE A 241 22.70 -8.22 -4.99
C PHE A 241 23.03 -7.54 -3.65
N LEU A 242 23.64 -6.35 -3.65
CA LEU A 242 23.85 -5.57 -2.42
C LEU A 242 22.56 -4.89 -1.93
N TYR A 243 21.57 -4.66 -2.81
CA TYR A 243 20.32 -3.99 -2.46
C TYR A 243 19.49 -4.73 -1.40
N PRO A 244 19.22 -6.04 -1.54
CA PRO A 244 18.49 -6.80 -0.53
C PRO A 244 19.16 -6.77 0.85
N TRP A 245 20.49 -6.85 0.90
CA TRP A 245 21.24 -6.74 2.16
C TRP A 245 21.09 -5.36 2.78
N ALA A 246 21.22 -4.29 2.00
CA ALA A 246 20.99 -2.92 2.46
C ALA A 246 19.56 -2.73 3.00
N MET A 247 18.55 -3.32 2.35
CA MET A 247 17.15 -3.25 2.78
C MET A 247 16.89 -4.07 4.06
N SER A 248 17.64 -5.14 4.30
CA SER A 248 17.48 -6.01 5.48
C SER A 248 18.27 -5.58 6.72
N PHE A 249 19.02 -4.47 6.61
CA PHE A 249 19.93 -4.00 7.66
C PHE A 249 19.22 -3.74 9.00
N ASP A 250 18.00 -3.21 8.97
CA ASP A 250 17.22 -2.86 10.17
C ASP A 250 16.81 -4.06 11.03
N VAL A 251 16.75 -5.27 10.44
CA VAL A 251 16.26 -6.49 11.12
C VAL A 251 17.41 -7.35 11.62
N LEU A 252 18.48 -7.45 10.84
CA LEU A 252 19.59 -8.38 11.09
C LEU A 252 20.85 -7.68 11.62
N GLY A 253 20.92 -6.36 11.53
CA GLY A 253 21.98 -5.54 12.12
C GLY A 253 23.37 -5.82 11.56
N VAL A 254 24.37 -5.80 12.45
CA VAL A 254 25.81 -5.83 12.10
C VAL A 254 26.23 -7.11 11.37
N SER A 255 25.54 -8.24 11.58
CA SER A 255 25.86 -9.50 10.92
C SER A 255 25.78 -9.39 9.39
N VAL A 256 24.75 -8.72 8.86
CA VAL A 256 24.58 -8.51 7.41
C VAL A 256 25.66 -7.60 6.84
N PHE A 257 26.13 -6.63 7.62
CA PHE A 257 27.22 -5.76 7.21
C PHE A 257 28.52 -6.54 7.01
N ILE A 258 28.83 -7.47 7.91
CA ILE A 258 30.03 -8.31 7.82
C ILE A 258 29.94 -9.23 6.60
N GLU A 259 28.78 -9.83 6.35
CA GLU A 259 28.55 -10.68 5.17
C GLU A 259 28.68 -9.89 3.85
N ALA A 260 28.09 -8.69 3.78
CA ALA A 260 28.22 -7.81 2.62
C ALA A 260 29.68 -7.38 2.38
N PHE A 261 30.41 -7.09 3.46
CA PHE A 261 31.83 -6.74 3.37
C PHE A 261 32.67 -7.90 2.85
N ILE A 262 32.45 -9.12 3.34
CA ILE A 262 33.13 -10.33 2.87
C ILE A 262 32.84 -10.55 1.37
N PHE A 263 31.59 -10.41 0.95
CA PHE A 263 31.20 -10.56 -0.45
C PHE A 263 31.94 -9.56 -1.36
N VAL A 264 31.95 -8.27 -1.02
CA VAL A 264 32.68 -7.24 -1.78
C VAL A 264 34.17 -7.56 -1.84
N LEU A 265 34.75 -8.03 -0.74
CA LEU A 265 36.17 -8.38 -0.67
C LEU A 265 36.52 -9.54 -1.63
N ILE A 266 35.64 -10.55 -1.72
CA ILE A 266 35.78 -11.66 -2.69
C ILE A 266 35.75 -11.13 -4.13
N LEU A 267 34.84 -10.20 -4.46
CA LEU A 267 34.74 -9.60 -5.79
C LEU A 267 35.98 -8.79 -6.16
N ILE A 268 36.52 -8.02 -5.20
CA ILE A 268 37.77 -7.26 -5.39
C ILE A 268 38.92 -8.22 -5.69
N ILE A 269 39.04 -9.33 -4.95
CA ILE A 269 40.08 -10.33 -5.20
C ILE A 269 39.94 -10.94 -6.60
N GLY A 270 38.72 -11.32 -7.00
CA GLY A 270 38.45 -11.83 -8.34
C GLY A 270 38.81 -10.85 -9.45
N SER A 271 38.48 -9.57 -9.25
CA SER A 271 38.78 -8.48 -10.19
C SER A 271 40.29 -8.22 -10.30
N VAL A 272 41.00 -8.18 -9.16
CA VAL A 272 42.46 -8.05 -9.14
C VAL A 272 43.11 -9.25 -9.82
N TYR A 273 42.61 -10.47 -9.60
CA TYR A 273 43.11 -11.67 -10.28
C TYR A 273 42.92 -11.59 -11.80
N ALA A 274 41.73 -11.21 -12.27
CA ALA A 274 41.44 -11.02 -13.68
C ALA A 274 42.36 -9.95 -14.32
N TRP A 275 42.61 -8.86 -13.59
CA TRP A 275 43.55 -7.82 -14.01
C TRP A 275 44.97 -8.37 -14.15
N ARG A 276 45.49 -9.08 -13.14
CA ARG A 276 46.84 -9.67 -13.19
C ARG A 276 47.01 -10.71 -14.29
N LYS A 277 45.92 -11.33 -14.75
CA LYS A 277 45.92 -12.28 -15.87
C LYS A 277 45.82 -11.61 -17.24
N GLY A 278 45.77 -10.28 -17.30
CA GLY A 278 45.65 -9.56 -18.56
C GLY A 278 44.27 -9.70 -19.20
N ALA A 279 43.26 -10.20 -18.47
CA ALA A 279 41.89 -10.26 -18.98
C ALA A 279 41.29 -8.85 -19.19
N LEU A 280 41.91 -7.83 -18.58
CA LEU A 280 41.55 -6.43 -18.69
C LEU A 280 42.51 -5.61 -19.57
N GLU A 281 43.51 -6.23 -20.22
CA GLU A 281 44.45 -5.52 -21.10
C GLU A 281 43.93 -5.43 -22.54
N TRP A 282 44.00 -4.22 -23.09
CA TRP A 282 43.59 -3.89 -24.46
C TRP A 282 44.83 -3.67 -25.32
N SER A 283 45.20 -4.69 -26.12
CA SER A 283 46.14 -4.58 -27.24
C SER A 283 45.65 -5.36 -28.45
#